data_AF-A0A955JGS9-F1
#
_entry.id   AF-A0A955JGS9-F1
#
_cell.length_a   1.000
_cell.length_b   1.000
_cell.length_c   1.000
_cell.angle_alpha   90.00
_cell.angle_beta   90.00
_cell.angle_gamma   90.00
#
_symmetry.space_group_name_H-M   'P 1'
#
loop_
_entity.id
_entity.type
_entity.pdbx_description
1 polymer ?
#
loop_
_entity_poly.entity_id
_entity_poly.type
_entity_poly.pdbx_seq_one_letter_code
_entity_poly.pdbx_strand_id
1 'polypeptide(L)' 'SGVTVFVSNDDNESIIKTVEIVESTLPDVVVTRFEGMKHFCLEDMGTEEFPELLEEVLSS' A
#
# COMPACT_ATOMS: atom_id res chain seq x y z
N SER A 1 -10.68 -12.69 2.50
CA SER A 1 -10.80 -12.25 1.09
C SER A 1 -11.63 -10.96 0.94
N GLY A 2 -10.95 -9.82 0.89
CA GLY A 2 -11.50 -8.49 0.62
C GLY A 2 -10.58 -7.76 -0.36
N VAL A 3 -10.49 -6.43 -0.25
CA VAL A 3 -9.47 -5.63 -0.96
C VAL A 3 -8.48 -5.11 0.08
N THR A 4 -7.19 -5.36 -0.14
CA THR A 4 -6.11 -4.77 0.65
C THR A 4 -5.31 -3.81 -0.22
N VAL A 5 -5.07 -2.60 0.26
CA VAL A 5 -4.33 -1.53 -0.41
C VAL A 5 -3.09 -1.19 0.41
N PHE A 6 -1.93 -1.25 -0.23
CA PHE A 6 -0.66 -0.84 0.37
C PHE A 6 -0.30 0.56 -0.12
N VAL A 7 0.15 1.43 0.77
CA VAL A 7 0.61 2.78 0.42
C VAL A 7 1.75 3.22 1.35
N SER A 8 2.73 3.96 0.84
CA SER A 8 3.70 4.64 1.69
C SER A 8 3.22 6.06 2.02
N ASN A 9 3.38 6.50 3.26
CA ASN A 9 2.98 7.85 3.68
C ASN A 9 3.87 8.95 3.09
N ASP A 10 5.04 8.60 2.58
CA ASP A 10 5.94 9.47 1.82
C ASP A 10 5.85 9.28 0.29
N ASP A 11 4.80 8.62 -0.18
CA ASP A 11 4.44 8.57 -1.61
C ASP A 11 3.93 9.95 -2.10
N ASN A 12 3.75 10.09 -3.41
CA ASN A 12 3.18 11.25 -4.04
C ASN A 12 1.80 11.61 -3.46
N GLU A 13 1.60 12.90 -3.18
CA GLU A 13 0.36 13.43 -2.59
C GLU A 13 -0.91 13.01 -3.35
N SER A 14 -0.84 12.88 -4.68
CA SER A 14 -1.98 12.43 -5.50
C SER A 14 -2.37 10.97 -5.22
N ILE A 15 -1.41 10.11 -4.91
CA ILE A 15 -1.63 8.71 -4.54
C ILE A 15 -2.26 8.65 -3.16
N ILE A 16 -1.71 9.40 -2.19
CA ILE A 16 -2.24 9.47 -0.83
C ILE A 16 -3.72 9.88 -0.84
N LYS A 17 -4.07 10.95 -1.57
CA LYS A 17 -5.47 11.40 -1.73
C LYS A 17 -6.37 10.34 -2.38
N THR A 18 -5.83 9.59 -3.34
CA THR A 18 -6.59 8.52 -3.99
C THR A 18 -6.89 7.40 -3.00
N VAL A 19 -5.93 7.02 -2.17
CA VAL A 19 -6.12 5.99 -1.13
C VAL A 19 -7.14 6.44 -0.10
N GLU A 20 -7.14 7.70 0.32
CA GLU A 20 -8.16 8.27 1.21
C GLU A 20 -9.58 8.19 0.61
N ILE A 21 -9.71 8.40 -0.70
CA ILE A 21 -10.99 8.23 -1.41
C ILE A 21 -11.41 6.75 -1.40
N VAL A 22 -10.47 5.83 -1.64
CA VAL A 22 -10.76 4.39 -1.61
C VAL A 22 -11.21 3.95 -0.22
N GLU A 23 -10.49 4.37 0.83
CA GLU A 23 -10.78 4.08 2.24
C GLU A 23 -12.15 4.61 2.66
N SER A 24 -12.54 5.81 2.20
CA SER A 24 -13.87 6.38 2.50
C SER A 24 -15.02 5.80 1.68
N THR A 25 -14.73 5.17 0.54
CA THR A 25 -15.74 4.64 -0.39
C THR A 25 -16.00 3.14 -0.17
N LEU A 26 -14.99 2.38 0.22
CA LEU A 26 -15.07 0.93 0.40
C LEU A 26 -15.04 0.58 1.89
N PRO A 27 -16.18 0.22 2.50
CA PRO A 27 -16.26 0.00 3.96
C PRO A 27 -15.45 -1.20 4.46
N ASP A 28 -15.11 -2.14 3.58
CA ASP A 28 -14.38 -3.38 3.92
C ASP A 28 -12.95 -3.41 3.33
N VAL A 29 -12.41 -2.27 2.89
CA VAL A 29 -11.03 -2.19 2.43
C VAL A 29 -10.07 -2.16 3.61
N VAL A 30 -8.99 -2.93 3.52
CA VAL A 30 -7.86 -2.86 4.46
C VAL A 30 -6.80 -1.97 3.83
N VAL A 31 -6.37 -0.93 4.53
CA VAL A 31 -5.27 -0.05 4.07
C VAL A 31 -4.07 -0.24 4.99
N THR A 32 -2.97 -0.76 4.43
CA THR A 32 -1.70 -0.92 5.13
C THR A 32 -0.77 0.22 4.73
N ARG A 33 -0.34 1.00 5.73
CA ARG A 33 0.48 2.21 5.53
C ARG A 33 1.92 1.95 5.96
N PHE A 34 2.85 2.29 5.08
CA PHE A 34 4.30 2.16 5.27
C PHE A 34 4.94 3.55 5.41
N GLU A 35 6.17 3.60 5.92
CA GLU A 35 6.96 4.82 6.05
C GLU A 35 8.30 4.63 5.34
N GLY A 36 8.73 5.65 4.57
CA GLY A 36 10.07 5.67 3.97
C GLY A 36 10.26 4.79 2.73
N MET A 37 9.17 4.27 2.13
CA MET A 37 9.22 3.39 0.96
C MET A 37 8.82 4.09 -0.35
N LYS A 38 8.37 5.36 -0.30
CA LYS A 38 7.89 6.13 -1.47
C LYS A 38 6.90 5.35 -2.35
N HIS A 39 7.10 5.25 -3.67
CA HIS A 39 6.08 4.75 -4.61
C HIS A 39 6.13 3.24 -4.89
N PHE A 40 6.85 2.45 -4.08
CA PHE A 40 7.05 1.00 -4.30
C PHE A 40 7.61 0.62 -5.70
N CYS A 41 8.33 1.53 -6.35
CA CYS A 41 9.14 1.19 -7.53
C CYS A 41 10.50 0.65 -7.09
N LEU A 42 11.17 -0.12 -7.96
CA LEU A 42 12.48 -0.72 -7.65
C LEU A 42 13.52 0.35 -7.26
N GLU A 43 13.45 1.52 -7.89
CA GLU A 43 14.33 2.66 -7.63
C GLU A 43 14.09 3.29 -6.25
N ASP A 44 12.87 3.19 -5.74
CA ASP A 44 12.46 3.75 -4.45
C ASP A 44 12.68 2.76 -3.30
N MET A 45 12.38 1.47 -3.54
CA MET A 45 12.50 0.42 -2.53
C MET A 45 13.94 -0.05 -2.31
N GLY A 46 14.80 0.03 -3.33
CA GLY A 46 16.18 -0.46 -3.25
C GLY A 46 16.30 -1.99 -3.11
N THR A 47 15.20 -2.71 -3.30
CA THR A 47 15.08 -4.17 -3.26
C THR A 47 14.00 -4.63 -4.22
N GLU A 48 14.09 -5.88 -4.69
CA GLU A 48 13.05 -6.56 -5.46
C GLU A 48 12.10 -7.37 -4.57
N GLU A 49 12.46 -7.56 -3.30
CA GLU A 49 11.67 -8.34 -2.34
C GLU A 49 10.64 -7.47 -1.63
N PHE A 50 9.40 -7.95 -1.57
CA PHE A 50 8.32 -7.33 -0.80
C PHE A 50 7.65 -8.39 0.09
N PRO A 51 8.30 -8.80 1.19
CA PRO A 51 7.82 -9.91 2.03
C PRO A 51 6.46 -9.63 2.66
N GLU A 52 6.14 -8.37 2.99
CA GLU A 52 4.85 -7.97 3.55
C GLU A 52 3.70 -8.22 2.57
N LEU A 53 3.93 -8.03 1.27
CA LEU A 53 2.96 -8.37 0.23
C LEU A 53 2.75 -9.89 0.15
N LEU A 54 3.83 -10.66 0.25
CA LEU A 54 3.76 -12.12 0.24
C LEU A 54 2.99 -12.65 1.46
N GLU A 55 3.24 -12.10 2.64
CA GLU A 55 2.54 -12.48 3.88
C GLU A 55 1.04 -12.19 3.80
N GLU A 56 0.65 -11.01 3.30
CA GLU A 56 -0.76 -10.64 3.10
C GLU A 56 -1.47 -11.61 2.16
N VAL A 57 -0.82 -12.00 1.06
CA VAL A 57 -1.39 -12.97 0.09
C VAL A 57 -1.56 -14.35 0.71
N LEU A 58 -0.62 -14.78 1.56
CA LEU A 58 -0.67 -16.11 2.21
C LEU A 58 -1.63 -16.17 3.40
N SER A 59 -1.99 -15.02 3.99
CA SER A 59 -2.87 -14.91 5.15
C SER A 59 -4.33 -14.52 4.84
N SER A 60 -4.63 -14.14 3.59
CA SER A 60 -5.93 -13.62 3.09
C SER A 60 -7.00 -14.65 2.70
#